data_AF-A0A3M1M074-F1
#
_entry.id   AF-A0A3M1M074-F1
#
_cell.length_a   1.000
_cell.length_b   1.000
_cell.length_c   1.000
_cell.angle_alpha   90.00
_cell.angle_beta   90.00
_cell.angle_gamma   90.00
#
_symmetry.space_group_name_H-M   'P 1'
#
loop_
_entity.id
_entity.type
_entity.pdbx_description
1 polymer ?
#
loop_
_entity_poly.entity_id
_entity_poly.type
_entity_poly.pdbx_seq_one_letter_code
_entity_poly.pdbx_strand_id
1 'polypeptide(L)'
;MNTESVFFRLLKEDDKEAALRRCIADLREGRPSELTHLVRQETFALLPGSPMPYWVSDAMRRKFKELPPFERAGRTVKQGLATADDFRFVRAWWEVAPERIARGREETWQGKRWVPFAKGGEALPGDQSPGYTDEACCLP
;
A
#
# COMPACT_ATOMS: atom_id res chain seq x y z
N MET A 1 -27.95 2.43 20.20
CA MET A 1 -27.89 0.98 19.93
C MET A 1 -26.50 0.68 19.39
N ASN A 2 -25.65 0.08 20.21
CA ASN A 2 -24.25 -0.15 19.88
C ASN A 2 -24.16 -1.40 18.99
N THR A 3 -24.20 -1.23 17.66
CA THR A 3 -24.24 -2.36 16.70
C THR A 3 -22.82 -2.72 16.28
N GLU A 4 -22.32 -3.85 16.78
CA GLU A 4 -21.08 -4.45 16.28
C GLU A 4 -21.34 -5.11 14.92
N SER A 5 -20.44 -4.88 13.97
CA SER A 5 -20.49 -5.47 12.64
C SER A 5 -19.34 -6.45 12.46
N VAL A 6 -19.62 -7.56 11.78
CA VAL A 6 -18.67 -8.66 11.54
C VAL A 6 -18.08 -8.53 10.13
N PHE A 7 -16.76 -8.60 10.01
CA PHE A 7 -16.05 -8.63 8.74
C PHE A 7 -15.09 -9.83 8.69
N PHE A 8 -15.04 -10.53 7.55
CA PHE A 8 -14.11 -11.64 7.34
C PHE A 8 -13.03 -11.27 6.32
N ARG A 9 -11.75 -11.43 6.68
CA ARG A 9 -10.62 -11.11 5.80
C ARG A 9 -10.06 -12.37 5.14
N LEU A 10 -10.58 -12.73 3.97
CA LEU A 10 -10.22 -13.96 3.25
C LEU A 10 -9.33 -13.71 2.01
N LEU A 11 -8.65 -12.55 1.96
CA LEU A 11 -7.88 -12.14 0.77
C LEU A 11 -6.68 -13.04 0.47
N LYS A 12 -6.15 -13.72 1.48
CA LYS A 12 -4.98 -14.60 1.38
C LYS A 12 -5.34 -16.09 1.34
N GLU A 13 -6.63 -16.43 1.39
CA GLU A 13 -7.07 -17.81 1.37
C GLU A 13 -7.27 -18.26 -0.09
N ASP A 14 -6.68 -19.40 -0.44
CA ASP A 14 -6.85 -20.02 -1.76
C ASP A 14 -8.30 -20.49 -1.95
N ASP A 15 -8.85 -21.19 -0.95
CA ASP A 15 -10.26 -21.60 -0.89
C ASP A 15 -11.06 -20.69 0.06
N LYS A 16 -11.62 -19.62 -0.52
CA LYS A 16 -12.41 -18.63 0.21
C LYS A 16 -13.74 -19.18 0.71
N GLU A 17 -14.33 -20.17 0.04
CA GLU A 17 -15.62 -20.73 0.46
C GLU A 17 -15.43 -21.54 1.75
N ALA A 18 -14.46 -22.46 1.74
CA ALA A 18 -14.16 -23.28 2.91
C ALA A 18 -13.73 -22.40 4.10
N ALA A 19 -12.88 -21.40 3.85
CA ALA A 19 -12.43 -20.47 4.88
C ALA A 19 -13.59 -19.63 5.45
N LEU A 20 -14.52 -19.13 4.62
CA LEU A 20 -15.69 -18.40 5.09
C LEU A 20 -16.58 -19.26 5.98
N ARG A 21 -16.88 -20.50 5.54
CA ARG A 21 -17.69 -21.45 6.32
C ARG A 21 -17.08 -21.72 7.69
N ARG A 22 -15.75 -21.93 7.74
CA ARG A 22 -14.99 -22.09 8.98
C ARG A 22 -15.13 -20.87 9.89
N CYS A 23 -14.86 -19.66 9.38
CA CYS A 23 -14.95 -18.44 10.18
C CYS A 23 -16.37 -18.17 10.73
N ILE A 24 -17.42 -18.53 9.97
CA ILE A 24 -18.81 -18.43 10.45
C ILE A 24 -19.10 -19.44 11.57
N ALA A 25 -18.64 -20.68 11.42
CA ALA A 25 -18.81 -21.72 12.46
C ALA A 25 -18.08 -21.31 13.75
N ASP A 26 -16.82 -20.92 13.63
CA ASP A 26 -15.97 -20.44 14.72
C ASP A 26 -16.61 -19.25 15.46
N LEU A 27 -17.17 -18.28 14.73
CA LEU A 27 -17.86 -17.14 15.32
C LEU A 27 -19.14 -17.55 16.07
N ARG A 28 -19.92 -18.50 15.53
CA ARG A 28 -21.13 -19.00 16.20
C ARG A 28 -20.83 -19.74 17.50
N GLU A 29 -19.67 -20.37 17.58
CA GLU A 29 -19.17 -21.03 18.79
C GLU A 29 -18.50 -20.06 19.78
N GLY A 30 -18.46 -18.76 19.46
CA GLY A 30 -17.83 -17.74 20.30
C GLY A 30 -16.30 -17.77 20.28
N ARG A 31 -15.69 -18.43 19.28
CA ARG A 31 -14.24 -18.54 19.09
C ARG A 31 -13.82 -17.85 17.78
N PRO A 32 -13.93 -16.53 17.66
CA PRO A 32 -13.61 -15.83 16.42
C PRO A 32 -12.16 -16.09 16.01
N SER A 33 -11.97 -16.51 14.75
CA SER A 33 -10.65 -16.69 14.14
C SER A 33 -9.92 -15.36 13.96
N GLU A 34 -8.61 -15.39 13.70
CA GLU A 34 -7.82 -14.19 13.35
C GLU A 34 -8.31 -13.47 12.07
N LEU A 35 -9.05 -14.19 11.22
CA LEU A 35 -9.66 -13.66 10.00
C LEU A 35 -10.98 -12.93 10.29
N THR A 36 -11.49 -13.01 11.51
CA THR A 36 -12.76 -12.41 11.94
C THR A 36 -12.49 -11.08 12.64
N HIS A 37 -13.04 -9.99 12.11
CA HIS A 37 -12.92 -8.65 12.67
C HIS A 37 -14.29 -8.15 13.13
N LEU A 38 -14.40 -7.88 14.43
CA LEU A 38 -15.57 -7.24 15.03
C LEU A 38 -15.28 -5.74 15.15
N VAL A 39 -16.07 -4.93 14.45
CA VAL A 39 -15.86 -3.47 14.40
C VAL A 39 -17.18 -2.75 14.67
N ARG A 40 -17.17 -1.76 15.55
CA ARG A 40 -18.32 -0.87 15.78
C ARG A 40 -18.47 0.09 14.60
N GLN A 41 -19.69 0.23 14.07
CA GLN A 41 -19.92 1.08 12.89
C GLN A 41 -19.55 2.55 13.12
N GLU A 42 -19.77 3.05 14.34
CA GLU A 42 -19.41 4.42 14.77
C GLU A 42 -17.91 4.72 14.60
N THR A 43 -17.07 3.69 14.62
CA THR A 43 -15.61 3.83 14.45
C THR A 43 -15.24 4.29 13.03
N PHE A 44 -16.08 4.05 12.02
CA PHE A 44 -15.84 4.54 10.65
C PHE A 44 -16.05 6.06 10.52
N ALA A 45 -16.89 6.66 11.38
CA ALA A 45 -17.07 8.11 11.43
C ALA A 45 -15.82 8.86 11.93
N LEU A 46 -14.84 8.15 12.50
CA LEU A 46 -13.56 8.74 12.92
C LEU A 46 -12.65 9.08 11.74
N LEU A 47 -12.91 8.53 10.56
CA LEU A 47 -12.07 8.72 9.38
C LEU A 47 -12.68 9.81 8.48
N PRO A 48 -11.86 10.75 7.96
CA PRO A 48 -12.34 11.76 7.02
C PRO A 48 -12.89 11.08 5.76
N GLY A 49 -14.12 11.45 5.36
CA GLY A 49 -14.86 10.80 4.27
C GLY A 49 -15.56 9.48 4.64
N SER A 50 -15.43 9.03 5.89
CA SER A 50 -16.04 7.81 6.44
C SER A 50 -15.85 6.53 5.62
N PRO A 51 -14.62 6.21 5.15
CA PRO A 51 -14.35 4.90 4.55
C PRO A 51 -14.60 3.78 5.58
N MET A 52 -14.82 2.55 5.10
CA MET A 52 -15.04 1.36 5.94
C MET A 52 -13.79 0.45 6.08
N PRO A 53 -12.62 0.92 6.57
CA PRO A 53 -11.47 0.04 6.74
C PRO A 53 -11.62 -0.78 8.01
N TYR A 54 -12.12 -2.00 7.87
CA TYR A 54 -12.27 -2.93 8.99
C TYR A 54 -10.93 -3.47 9.51
N TRP A 55 -9.86 -3.42 8.70
CA TRP A 55 -8.54 -4.01 9.00
C TRP A 55 -7.53 -3.06 9.66
N VAL A 56 -7.86 -1.77 9.81
CA VAL A 56 -6.94 -0.78 10.40
C VAL A 56 -7.05 -0.84 11.94
N SER A 57 -5.93 -0.87 12.66
CA SER A 57 -5.95 -0.96 14.12
C SER A 57 -6.56 0.29 14.76
N ASP A 58 -7.18 0.13 15.94
CA ASP A 58 -7.78 1.25 16.67
C ASP A 58 -6.77 2.33 17.04
N ALA A 59 -5.52 1.94 17.34
CA ALA A 59 -4.43 2.87 17.59
C ALA A 59 -4.19 3.79 16.38
N MET A 60 -4.20 3.25 15.16
CA MET A 60 -4.03 4.02 13.92
C MET A 60 -5.24 4.93 13.67
N ARG A 61 -6.48 4.45 13.90
CA ARG A 61 -7.69 5.28 13.75
C ARG A 61 -7.67 6.51 14.67
N ARG A 62 -7.20 6.37 15.92
CA ARG A 62 -7.10 7.48 16.87
C ARG A 62 -6.13 8.57 16.39
N LYS A 63 -5.07 8.21 15.67
CA LYS A 63 -4.09 9.18 15.14
C LYS A 63 -4.71 10.18 14.18
N PHE A 64 -5.75 9.82 13.43
CA PHE A 64 -6.48 10.76 12.56
C PHE A 64 -7.24 11.85 13.32
N LYS A 65 -7.57 11.62 14.61
CA LYS A 65 -8.14 12.64 15.49
C LYS A 65 -7.09 13.42 16.27
N GLU A 66 -6.06 12.73 16.74
CA GLU A 66 -5.01 13.32 17.58
C GLU A 66 -4.05 14.22 16.79
N LEU A 67 -3.77 13.86 15.53
CA LEU A 67 -2.81 14.57 14.70
C LEU A 67 -3.51 15.52 13.73
N PRO A 68 -2.89 16.67 13.41
CA PRO A 68 -3.39 17.52 12.34
C PRO A 68 -3.39 16.76 11.00
N PRO A 69 -4.31 17.12 10.08
CA PRO A 69 -4.28 16.59 8.71
C PRO A 69 -2.89 16.72 8.10
N PHE A 70 -2.48 15.71 7.34
CA PHE A 70 -1.15 15.67 6.73
C PHE A 70 -0.92 16.85 5.78
N GLU A 71 -1.95 17.22 5.02
CA GLU A 71 -1.96 18.44 4.21
C GLU A 71 -2.16 19.69 5.07
N ARG A 72 -1.12 20.05 5.82
CA ARG A 72 -1.07 21.26 6.64
C ARG A 72 0.35 21.83 6.65
N ALA A 73 0.46 23.15 6.85
CA ALA A 73 1.73 23.86 6.98
C ALA A 73 2.67 23.66 5.76
N GLY A 74 2.14 23.89 4.55
CA GLY A 74 2.92 23.83 3.31
C GLY A 74 3.25 22.43 2.81
N ARG A 75 2.76 21.38 3.48
CA ARG A 75 2.85 20.00 3.00
C ARG A 75 1.69 19.73 2.04
N THR A 76 2.02 19.28 0.84
CA THR A 76 1.07 18.86 -0.19
C THR A 76 1.43 17.45 -0.61
N VAL A 77 0.45 16.55 -0.60
CA VAL A 77 0.65 15.23 -1.18
C VAL A 77 0.67 15.38 -2.69
N LYS A 78 1.75 14.92 -3.33
CA LYS A 78 1.84 14.86 -4.78
C LYS A 78 2.02 13.41 -5.20
N GLN A 79 1.40 13.05 -6.30
CA GLN A 79 1.70 11.81 -6.98
C GLN A 79 3.12 11.90 -7.54
N GLY A 80 3.93 10.86 -7.34
CA GLY A 80 5.25 10.72 -7.95
C GLY A 80 5.15 10.48 -9.46
N LEU A 81 6.25 10.03 -10.06
CA LEU A 81 6.29 9.66 -11.48
C LEU A 81 5.24 8.58 -11.76
N ALA A 82 4.22 8.92 -12.55
CA ALA A 82 3.15 8.00 -12.94
C ALA A 82 3.22 7.81 -14.45
N THR A 83 3.92 6.75 -14.87
CA THR A 83 4.14 6.47 -16.29
C THR A 83 2.95 5.81 -16.98
N ALA A 84 1.95 5.33 -16.23
CA ALA A 84 0.70 4.72 -16.69
C ALA A 84 0.82 3.56 -17.71
N ASP A 85 2.05 3.22 -18.12
CA ASP A 85 2.44 2.13 -19.02
C ASP A 85 3.81 1.59 -18.54
N ASP A 86 3.73 0.67 -17.59
CA ASP A 86 4.93 0.12 -16.95
C ASP A 86 5.80 -0.66 -17.95
N PHE A 87 5.19 -1.37 -18.91
CA PHE A 87 5.94 -2.16 -19.90
C PHE A 87 6.80 -1.28 -20.80
N ARG A 88 6.35 -0.06 -21.09
CA ARG A 88 7.08 0.87 -21.93
C ARG A 88 8.16 1.63 -21.17
N PHE A 89 7.90 1.99 -19.92
CA PHE A 89 8.73 2.96 -19.22
C PHE A 89 9.47 2.44 -17.99
N VAL A 90 9.15 1.24 -17.47
CA VAL A 90 9.84 0.65 -16.31
C VAL A 90 10.74 -0.50 -16.76
N ARG A 91 11.98 -0.52 -16.27
CA ARG A 91 12.97 -1.58 -16.49
C ARG A 91 13.62 -1.95 -15.18
N ALA A 92 14.07 -3.20 -15.04
CA ALA A 92 14.89 -3.55 -13.89
C ALA A 92 16.24 -2.81 -13.95
N TRP A 93 16.87 -2.55 -12.80
CA TRP A 93 18.10 -1.74 -12.76
C TRP A 93 19.24 -2.34 -13.59
N TRP A 94 19.30 -3.67 -13.75
CA TRP A 94 20.29 -4.38 -14.57
C TRP A 94 19.99 -4.37 -16.08
N GLU A 95 18.77 -4.01 -16.49
CA GLU A 95 18.38 -3.93 -17.91
C GLU A 95 18.82 -2.62 -18.57
N VAL A 96 19.20 -1.63 -17.77
CA VAL A 96 19.62 -0.31 -18.23
C VAL A 96 21.11 -0.13 -17.95
N ALA A 97 21.88 0.20 -19.00
CA ALA A 97 23.30 0.50 -18.84
C ALA A 97 23.52 1.65 -17.81
N PRO A 98 24.44 1.51 -16.83
CA PRO A 98 24.63 2.49 -15.76
C PRO A 98 24.82 3.94 -16.23
N GLU A 99 25.40 4.14 -17.41
CA GLU A 99 25.69 5.45 -18.01
C GLU A 99 24.41 6.17 -18.46
N ARG A 100 23.33 5.43 -18.68
CA ARG A 100 22.02 5.94 -19.12
C ARG A 100 21.11 6.32 -17.95
N ILE A 101 21.50 5.95 -16.72
CA ILE A 101 20.76 6.23 -15.49
C ILE A 101 21.25 7.56 -14.91
N ALA A 102 20.32 8.50 -14.77
CA ALA A 102 20.52 9.78 -14.14
C ALA A 102 20.57 9.62 -12.62
N ARG A 103 21.62 10.13 -11.99
CA ARG A 103 21.78 10.15 -10.52
C ARG A 103 21.24 11.43 -9.87
N GLY A 104 20.93 12.42 -10.69
CA GLY A 104 20.41 13.72 -10.28
C GLY A 104 19.55 14.33 -11.37
N ARG A 105 18.78 15.35 -11.01
CA ARG A 105 17.85 16.03 -11.94
C ARG A 105 18.62 16.73 -13.08
N GLU A 106 19.85 17.12 -12.84
CA GLU A 106 20.69 17.83 -13.79
C GLU A 106 21.07 16.93 -14.97
N GLU A 107 21.31 15.65 -14.70
CA GLU A 107 21.71 14.66 -15.71
C GLU A 107 20.57 14.29 -16.65
N THR A 108 19.31 14.50 -16.25
CA THR A 108 18.16 14.22 -17.12
C THR A 108 18.09 15.21 -18.28
N TRP A 109 18.50 16.46 -18.05
CA TRP A 109 18.65 17.49 -19.09
C TRP A 109 19.87 17.24 -19.99
N GLN A 110 20.82 16.41 -19.56
CA GLN A 110 22.01 16.03 -20.30
C GLN A 110 21.79 14.77 -21.17
N GLY A 111 20.54 14.31 -21.29
CA GLY A 111 20.16 13.20 -22.18
C GLY A 111 20.08 11.83 -21.49
N LYS A 112 20.33 11.74 -20.18
CA LYS A 112 20.07 10.51 -19.42
C LYS A 112 18.59 10.40 -19.13
N ARG A 113 17.90 9.52 -19.86
CA ARG A 113 16.43 9.40 -19.79
C ARG A 113 15.93 8.52 -18.66
N TRP A 114 16.78 7.72 -18.02
CA TRP A 114 16.37 6.78 -16.99
C TRP A 114 16.65 7.36 -15.61
N VAL A 115 15.69 7.26 -14.69
CA VAL A 115 15.84 7.67 -13.29
C VAL A 115 15.56 6.47 -12.38
N PRO A 116 16.26 6.34 -11.23
CA PRO A 116 15.91 5.33 -10.24
C PRO A 116 14.46 5.47 -9.81
N PHE A 117 13.75 4.35 -9.76
CA PHE A 117 12.33 4.28 -9.49
C PHE A 117 12.04 3.14 -8.52
N ALA A 118 11.34 3.46 -7.43
CA ALA A 118 10.87 2.46 -6.49
C ALA A 118 9.39 2.21 -6.77
N LYS A 119 9.10 1.09 -7.44
CA LYS A 119 7.72 0.62 -7.60
C LYS A 119 7.35 -0.28 -6.42
N GLY A 120 6.19 -0.02 -5.82
CA GLY A 120 5.66 -0.91 -4.80
C GLY A 120 5.25 -2.25 -5.41
N GLY A 121 5.85 -3.35 -4.95
CA GLY A 121 5.60 -4.72 -5.39
C GLY A 121 6.30 -5.73 -4.46
N GLU A 122 6.09 -7.03 -4.68
CA GLU A 122 6.84 -8.07 -3.95
C GLU A 122 8.33 -7.99 -4.30
N ALA A 123 9.18 -7.87 -3.28
CA ALA A 123 10.63 -7.90 -3.45
C ALA A 123 11.05 -9.29 -4.00
N LEU A 124 11.86 -9.29 -5.05
CA LEU A 124 12.38 -10.52 -5.63
C LEU A 124 13.35 -11.20 -4.64
N PRO A 125 13.34 -12.54 -4.50
CA PRO A 125 14.28 -13.23 -3.62
C PRO A 125 15.72 -13.10 -4.15
N GLY A 126 16.60 -12.43 -3.39
CA GLY A 126 18.04 -12.33 -3.69
C GLY A 126 18.67 -10.95 -3.50
N ASP A 127 17.89 -9.92 -3.16
CA ASP A 127 18.41 -8.56 -3.05
C ASP A 127 19.14 -8.30 -1.71
N GLN A 128 20.44 -8.01 -1.80
CA GLN A 128 21.28 -7.47 -0.72
C GLN A 128 21.88 -6.10 -1.10
N SER A 129 21.14 -5.28 -1.87
CA SER A 129 21.62 -3.98 -2.30
C SER A 129 21.24 -2.88 -1.29
N PRO A 130 22.18 -2.00 -0.88
CA PRO A 130 21.89 -0.93 0.05
C PRO A 130 21.18 0.21 -0.69
N GLY A 131 19.84 0.18 -0.69
CA GLY A 131 19.02 1.33 -1.06
C GLY A 131 18.01 1.08 -2.19
N TYR A 132 16.92 0.39 -1.87
CA TYR A 132 15.54 0.64 -2.31
C TYR A 132 15.32 1.27 -3.71
N THR A 133 15.96 0.76 -4.76
CA THR A 133 15.71 1.14 -6.17
C THR A 133 15.99 -0.05 -7.08
N ASP A 134 15.05 -1.00 -7.13
CA ASP A 134 15.17 -2.18 -7.98
C ASP A 134 14.88 -1.91 -9.47
N GLU A 135 14.35 -0.72 -9.78
CA GLU A 135 13.89 -0.38 -11.11
C GLU A 135 14.40 1.00 -11.55
N ALA A 136 14.48 1.17 -12.86
CA ALA A 136 14.73 2.44 -13.52
C ALA A 136 13.51 2.78 -14.39
N CYS A 137 13.04 4.02 -14.27
CA CYS A 137 11.93 4.52 -15.06
C CYS A 137 12.41 5.54 -16.10
N CYS A 138 11.95 5.39 -17.34
CA CYS A 138 12.27 6.31 -18.41
C CYS A 138 11.35 7.54 -18.34
N LEU A 139 11.94 8.72 -18.30
CA LEU A 139 11.20 9.97 -18.46
C LEU A 139 10.63 10.06 -19.90
N PRO A 140 9.40 10.57 -20.05
CA PRO A 140 8.78 10.80 -21.35
C PRO A 140 9.54 11.85 -22.18
#